data_AF-A0A524PZX9-F1
#
_entry.id   AF-A0A524PZX9-F1
#
_cell.length_a   1.000
_cell.length_b   1.000
_cell.length_c   1.000
_cell.angle_alpha   90.00
_cell.angle_beta   90.00
_cell.angle_gamma   90.00
#
_symmetry.space_group_name_H-M   'P 1'
#
loop_
_entity.id
_entity.type
_entity.pdbx_description
1 polymer ?
#
loop_
_entity_poly.entity_id
_entity_poly.type
_entity_poly.pdbx_seq_one_letter_code
_entity_poly.pdbx_strand_id
1 'polypeptide(L)'
;MVKDSWDRWVMNRQKPLFASLPEPEEKAAKEVARGRARILEPQRKQLELRAVDLEATLEAEHPARSVWTLVEAMDLSSLYAGIAAVEGHAGRPAIDPRILMALWLYATLGGVGSARAVARLCEQHDAYRWICGGVSVNYHTLASFRVGHVELLD
;
A
#
# COMPACT_ATOMS: atom_id res chain seq x y z
N MET A 1 -8.44 -76.22 42.88
CA MET A 1 -8.46 -75.29 41.73
C MET A 1 -8.65 -73.87 42.26
N VAL A 2 -7.54 -73.13 42.30
CA VAL A 2 -7.36 -71.66 42.20
C VAL A 2 -8.18 -70.73 43.10
N LYS A 3 -7.51 -70.15 44.12
CA LYS A 3 -7.51 -68.70 44.45
C LYS A 3 -6.46 -68.34 45.53
N ASP A 4 -5.17 -68.43 45.20
CA ASP A 4 -4.08 -67.78 45.97
C ASP A 4 -3.41 -66.73 45.09
N SER A 5 -4.14 -65.66 44.81
CA SER A 5 -3.75 -64.60 43.88
C SER A 5 -3.76 -63.22 44.54
N TRP A 6 -3.19 -63.09 45.75
CA TRP A 6 -3.00 -61.77 46.37
C TRP A 6 -1.67 -61.57 47.12
N ASP A 7 -0.86 -62.62 47.35
CA ASP A 7 0.42 -62.49 48.07
C ASP A 7 1.66 -62.38 47.17
N ARG A 8 1.52 -62.35 45.84
CA ARG A 8 2.65 -62.28 44.90
C ARG A 8 3.03 -60.85 44.46
N TRP A 9 2.32 -59.82 44.93
CA TRP A 9 2.51 -58.43 44.46
C TRP A 9 3.34 -57.53 45.38
N VAL A 10 4.07 -58.09 46.35
CA VAL A 10 5.02 -57.30 47.15
C VAL A 10 6.33 -58.07 47.23
N MET A 11 7.29 -57.74 46.36
CA MET A 11 8.73 -57.73 46.62
C MET A 11 9.50 -57.56 45.29
N ASN A 12 9.44 -56.38 44.67
CA ASN A 12 10.55 -55.93 43.80
C ASN A 12 11.25 -54.77 44.51
N ARG A 13 12.17 -55.10 45.42
CA ARG A 13 13.15 -54.14 45.96
C ARG A 13 14.29 -53.99 44.95
N GLN A 14 13.99 -53.36 43.82
CA GLN A 14 15.05 -52.86 42.95
C GLN A 14 15.53 -51.53 43.54
N LYS A 15 16.77 -51.50 44.03
CA LYS A 15 17.44 -50.24 44.36
C LYS A 15 17.44 -49.37 43.09
N PRO A 16 17.00 -48.11 43.14
CA PRO A 16 17.05 -47.26 41.96
C PRO A 16 18.51 -47.12 41.53
N LEU A 17 18.76 -47.37 40.24
CA LEU A 17 20.09 -47.41 39.60
C LEU A 17 20.86 -46.08 39.75
N PHE A 18 20.17 -45.02 40.17
CA PHE A 18 20.64 -43.64 40.20
C PHE A 18 20.58 -43.01 41.60
N ALA A 19 20.65 -43.82 42.66
CA ALA A 19 20.57 -43.34 44.06
C ALA A 19 21.72 -42.40 44.50
N SER A 20 22.74 -42.19 43.66
CA SER A 20 23.92 -41.36 43.94
C SER A 20 24.16 -40.27 42.90
N LEU A 21 23.17 -39.96 42.05
CA LEU A 21 23.28 -38.74 41.25
C LEU A 21 23.06 -37.54 42.18
N PRO A 22 23.89 -36.48 42.11
CA PRO A 22 23.54 -35.22 42.76
C PRO A 22 22.16 -34.82 42.22
N GLU A 23 21.23 -34.50 43.12
CA GLU A 23 19.93 -33.99 42.70
C GLU A 23 20.19 -32.80 41.77
N PRO A 24 19.58 -32.77 40.56
CA PRO A 24 19.74 -31.61 39.71
C PRO A 24 19.29 -30.41 40.51
N GLU A 25 20.13 -29.39 40.61
CA GLU A 25 19.82 -28.11 41.25
C GLU A 25 18.64 -27.46 40.50
N GLU A 26 17.43 -27.98 40.73
CA GLU A 26 16.18 -27.65 40.01
C GLU A 26 15.75 -26.20 40.24
N LYS A 27 16.39 -25.51 41.18
CA LYS A 27 16.12 -24.12 41.52
C LYS A 27 17.13 -23.12 40.95
N ALA A 28 18.34 -23.54 40.54
CA ALA A 28 19.29 -22.62 39.91
C ALA A 28 19.03 -22.46 38.40
N ALA A 29 18.36 -23.42 37.76
CA ALA A 29 18.10 -23.39 36.32
C ALA A 29 16.82 -22.64 35.90
N LYS A 30 16.02 -22.09 36.84
CA LYS A 30 14.78 -21.36 36.52
C LYS A 30 14.96 -19.87 36.25
N GLU A 31 16.18 -19.36 36.37
CA GLU A 31 16.58 -18.11 35.72
C GLU A 31 17.34 -18.44 34.44
N VAL A 32 16.68 -19.11 33.49
CA VAL A 32 17.11 -18.98 32.09
C VAL A 32 16.93 -17.50 31.77
N ALA A 33 18.03 -16.75 31.91
CA ALA A 33 18.15 -15.33 31.63
C ALA A 33 17.24 -15.01 30.44
N ARG A 34 16.15 -14.28 30.68
CA ARG A 34 15.15 -13.96 29.66
C ARG A 34 15.90 -13.47 28.44
N GLY A 35 15.96 -14.31 27.40
CA GLY A 35 16.81 -14.05 26.23
C GLY A 35 16.49 -12.66 25.69
N ARG A 36 17.51 -11.94 25.20
CA ARG A 36 17.31 -10.60 24.63
C ARG A 36 16.19 -10.63 23.59
N ALA A 37 15.31 -9.63 23.64
CA ALA A 37 14.21 -9.50 22.70
C ALA A 37 14.75 -9.47 21.27
N ARG A 38 14.18 -10.29 20.38
CA ARG A 38 14.47 -10.23 18.95
C ARG A 38 13.61 -9.13 18.34
N ILE A 39 14.24 -7.99 18.05
CA ILE A 39 13.58 -6.79 17.54
C ILE A 39 13.81 -6.73 16.02
N LEU A 40 12.74 -6.48 15.26
CA LEU A 40 12.84 -6.15 13.84
C LEU A 40 13.06 -4.65 13.70
N GLU A 41 14.15 -4.25 13.05
CA GLU A 41 14.49 -2.84 12.84
C GLU A 41 14.27 -2.43 11.38
N PRO A 42 13.81 -1.20 11.10
CA PRO A 42 13.60 -0.71 9.74
C PRO A 42 14.92 -0.47 8.99
N GLN A 43 15.14 -1.18 7.89
CA GLN A 43 16.29 -0.98 7.00
C GLN A 43 15.99 0.06 5.91
N ARG A 44 16.27 1.34 6.21
CA ARG A 44 15.97 2.47 5.30
C ARG A 44 16.86 2.53 4.05
N LYS A 45 17.98 1.80 4.03
CA LYS A 45 18.91 1.76 2.88
C LYS A 45 18.65 0.58 1.94
N GLN A 46 17.64 -0.25 2.22
CA GLN A 46 17.28 -1.37 1.36
C GLN A 46 16.77 -0.85 0.02
N LEU A 47 17.37 -1.30 -1.08
CA LEU A 47 16.86 -1.05 -2.42
C LEU A 47 15.88 -2.15 -2.79
N GLU A 48 14.69 -1.77 -3.23
CA GLU A 48 13.65 -2.68 -3.69
C GLU A 48 13.10 -2.18 -5.02
N LEU A 49 12.96 -3.10 -5.98
CA LEU A 49 12.12 -2.87 -7.15
C LEU A 49 10.70 -3.24 -6.76
N ARG A 50 9.79 -2.26 -6.81
CA ARG A 50 8.37 -2.48 -6.51
C ARG A 50 7.57 -2.35 -7.80
N ALA A 51 7.06 -3.48 -8.28
CA ALA A 51 5.97 -3.47 -9.24
C ALA A 51 4.70 -3.00 -8.53
N VAL A 52 3.98 -2.06 -9.13
CA VAL A 52 2.71 -1.54 -8.61
C VAL A 52 1.66 -1.78 -9.67
N ASP A 53 0.59 -2.47 -9.28
CA ASP A 53 -0.65 -2.46 -10.05
C ASP A 53 -1.41 -1.20 -9.65
N LEU A 54 -1.46 -0.21 -10.56
CA LEU A 54 -2.18 1.04 -10.30
C LEU A 54 -3.63 0.76 -9.95
N GLU A 55 -4.30 -0.17 -10.62
CA GLU A 55 -5.72 -0.41 -10.43
C GLU A 55 -6.02 -0.93 -9.02
N ALA A 56 -5.16 -1.80 -8.50
CA ALA A 56 -5.25 -2.29 -7.13
C ALA A 56 -4.81 -1.27 -6.05
N THR A 57 -4.27 -0.09 -6.41
CA THR A 57 -3.91 0.94 -5.40
C THR A 57 -5.11 1.62 -4.78
N LEU A 58 -6.27 1.58 -5.44
CA LEU A 58 -7.50 2.21 -4.96
C LEU A 58 -8.61 1.17 -4.75
N GLU A 59 -9.21 1.21 -3.56
CA GLU A 59 -10.45 0.48 -3.25
C GLU A 59 -11.57 0.86 -4.23
N ALA A 60 -12.56 -0.02 -4.41
CA ALA A 60 -13.62 0.13 -5.42
C ALA A 60 -14.47 1.41 -5.21
N GLU A 61 -14.72 1.79 -3.96
CA GLU A 61 -15.52 2.95 -3.58
C GLU A 61 -14.69 4.23 -3.39
N HIS A 62 -13.41 4.22 -3.78
CA HIS A 62 -12.54 5.38 -3.61
C HIS A 62 -13.05 6.59 -4.43
N PRO A 63 -13.18 7.81 -3.86
CA PRO A 63 -13.83 8.95 -4.53
C PRO A 63 -13.19 9.37 -5.87
N ALA A 64 -11.88 9.15 -6.05
CA ALA A 64 -11.20 9.39 -7.32
C ALA A 64 -11.81 8.59 -8.50
N ARG A 65 -12.33 7.38 -8.24
CA ARG A 65 -13.01 6.57 -9.25
C ARG A 65 -14.33 7.22 -9.67
N SER A 66 -15.11 7.71 -8.72
CA SER A 66 -16.34 8.45 -9.00
C SER A 66 -16.08 9.72 -9.80
N VAL A 67 -15.01 10.46 -9.50
CA VAL A 67 -14.59 11.62 -10.30
C VAL A 67 -14.22 11.20 -11.71
N TRP A 68 -13.48 10.10 -11.88
CA TRP A 68 -13.12 9.62 -13.21
C TRP A 68 -14.35 9.23 -14.04
N THR A 69 -15.27 8.45 -13.46
CA THR A 69 -16.54 8.09 -14.13
C THR A 69 -17.37 9.31 -14.50
N LEU A 70 -17.42 10.33 -13.63
CA LEU A 70 -18.07 11.60 -13.96
C LEU A 70 -17.42 12.23 -15.20
N VAL A 71 -16.10 12.34 -15.23
CA VAL A 71 -15.35 12.92 -16.35
C VAL A 71 -15.52 12.12 -17.63
N GLU A 72 -15.61 10.79 -17.57
CA GLU A 72 -15.91 9.94 -18.72
C GLU A 72 -17.29 10.21 -19.32
N ALA A 73 -18.25 10.67 -18.51
CA ALA A 73 -19.59 11.03 -18.95
C ALA A 73 -19.71 12.49 -19.42
N MET A 74 -18.70 13.33 -19.20
CA MET A 74 -18.71 14.74 -19.62
C MET A 74 -18.46 14.88 -21.12
N ASP A 75 -19.16 15.81 -21.77
CA ASP A 75 -18.79 16.24 -23.12
C ASP A 75 -17.58 17.17 -23.07
N LEU A 76 -16.41 16.62 -23.44
CA LEU A 76 -15.14 17.35 -23.52
C LEU A 76 -14.75 17.67 -24.98
N SER A 77 -15.68 17.55 -25.93
CA SER A 77 -15.39 17.69 -27.37
C SER A 77 -14.70 19.02 -27.71
N SER A 78 -15.07 20.12 -27.02
CA SER A 78 -14.43 21.43 -27.19
C SER A 78 -12.97 21.45 -26.75
N LEU A 79 -12.60 20.71 -25.70
CA LEU A 79 -11.22 20.58 -25.23
C LEU A 79 -10.38 19.78 -26.23
N TYR A 80 -10.93 18.69 -26.76
CA TYR A 80 -10.26 17.90 -27.80
C TYR A 80 -10.09 18.67 -29.11
N ALA A 81 -11.07 19.48 -29.50
CA ALA A 81 -10.99 20.30 -30.72
C ALA A 81 -9.83 21.31 -30.69
N GLY A 82 -9.37 21.73 -29.50
CA GLY A 82 -8.21 22.60 -29.33
C GLY A 82 -6.85 21.90 -29.47
N ILE A 83 -6.81 20.57 -29.57
CA ILE A 83 -5.56 19.81 -29.65
C ILE A 83 -5.01 19.83 -31.08
N ALA A 84 -3.89 20.53 -31.27
CA ALA A 84 -3.18 20.57 -32.56
C ALA A 84 -2.29 19.34 -32.82
N ALA A 85 -2.08 18.48 -31.81
CA ALA A 85 -1.30 17.24 -31.95
C ALA A 85 -2.16 16.17 -32.63
N VAL A 86 -2.01 16.06 -33.95
CA VAL A 86 -2.75 15.12 -34.80
C VAL A 86 -1.79 14.12 -35.47
N GLU A 87 -2.30 12.94 -35.83
CA GLU A 87 -1.51 11.91 -36.50
C GLU A 87 -0.85 12.44 -37.79
N GLY A 88 0.37 11.97 -38.05
CA GLY A 88 1.15 12.39 -39.22
C GLY A 88 1.87 13.73 -39.10
N HIS A 89 1.73 14.46 -37.99
CA HIS A 89 2.43 15.72 -37.73
C HIS A 89 3.45 15.58 -36.60
N ALA A 90 4.61 16.24 -36.73
CA ALA A 90 5.66 16.21 -35.72
C ALA A 90 5.23 16.99 -34.47
N GLY A 91 5.36 16.37 -33.29
CA GLY A 91 5.02 17.01 -32.02
C GLY A 91 4.96 15.99 -30.87
N ARG A 92 4.98 16.49 -29.64
CA ARG A 92 4.72 15.66 -28.46
C ARG A 92 3.20 15.34 -28.41
N PRO A 93 2.80 14.09 -28.11
CA PRO A 93 1.40 13.78 -27.84
C PRO A 93 0.82 14.71 -26.76
N ALA A 94 -0.42 15.14 -26.96
CA ALA A 94 -1.14 15.92 -25.96
C ALA A 94 -1.53 15.03 -24.77
N ILE A 95 -1.62 15.63 -23.58
CA ILE A 95 -2.23 14.96 -22.43
C ILE A 95 -3.74 14.92 -22.66
N ASP A 96 -4.36 13.78 -22.39
CA ASP A 96 -5.80 13.62 -22.46
C ASP A 96 -6.49 14.65 -21.54
N PRO A 97 -7.38 15.53 -22.07
CA PRO A 97 -8.14 16.50 -21.28
C PRO A 97 -8.88 15.88 -20.09
N ARG A 98 -9.29 14.60 -20.17
CA ARG A 98 -9.91 13.88 -19.06
C ARG A 98 -9.02 13.81 -17.83
N ILE A 99 -7.71 13.59 -18.03
CA ILE A 99 -6.74 13.55 -16.92
C ILE A 99 -6.69 14.92 -16.23
N LEU A 100 -6.57 16.00 -17.01
CA LEU A 100 -6.47 17.36 -16.45
C LEU A 100 -7.77 17.79 -15.75
N MET A 101 -8.92 17.43 -16.32
CA MET A 101 -10.23 17.67 -15.72
C MET A 101 -10.39 16.91 -14.40
N ALA A 102 -10.12 15.60 -14.39
CA ALA A 102 -10.24 14.77 -13.20
C ALA A 102 -9.30 15.23 -12.07
N LEU A 103 -8.06 15.61 -12.40
CA LEU A 103 -7.10 16.15 -11.43
C LEU A 103 -7.63 17.42 -10.77
N TRP A 104 -8.22 18.35 -11.53
CA TRP A 104 -8.75 19.60 -10.98
C TRP A 104 -10.02 19.38 -10.17
N LEU A 105 -10.97 18.56 -10.65
CA LEU A 105 -12.18 18.23 -9.89
C LEU A 105 -11.83 17.56 -8.56
N TYR A 106 -10.96 16.54 -8.60
CA TYR A 106 -10.54 15.83 -7.39
C TYR A 106 -9.75 16.73 -6.41
N ALA A 107 -8.88 17.60 -6.93
CA ALA A 107 -8.16 18.59 -6.13
C ALA A 107 -9.11 19.57 -5.45
N THR A 108 -10.13 20.07 -6.15
CA THR A 108 -11.13 20.99 -5.59
C THR A 108 -11.94 20.34 -4.48
N LEU A 109 -12.35 19.08 -4.62
CA LEU A 109 -12.99 18.31 -3.54
C LEU A 109 -12.12 18.21 -2.28
N GLY A 110 -10.80 18.16 -2.44
CA GLY A 110 -9.82 18.16 -1.36
C GLY A 110 -9.35 19.55 -0.90
N GLY A 111 -9.92 20.64 -1.42
CA GLY A 111 -9.53 22.02 -1.09
C GLY A 111 -8.16 22.46 -1.65
N VAL A 112 -7.63 21.76 -2.66
CA VAL A 112 -6.30 22.04 -3.24
C VAL A 112 -6.43 22.95 -4.46
N GLY A 113 -6.21 24.24 -4.25
CA GLY A 113 -6.34 25.26 -5.31
C GLY A 113 -5.05 25.60 -6.06
N SER A 114 -3.93 24.91 -5.86
CA SER A 114 -2.63 25.29 -6.44
C SER A 114 -2.13 24.26 -7.45
N ALA A 115 -1.83 24.69 -8.68
CA ALA A 115 -1.29 23.82 -9.73
C ALA A 115 0.02 23.13 -9.29
N ARG A 116 0.87 23.84 -8.52
CA ARG A 116 2.09 23.26 -7.94
C ARG A 116 1.79 22.22 -6.87
N ALA A 117 0.74 22.42 -6.07
CA ALA A 117 0.32 21.43 -5.08
C ALA A 117 -0.24 20.18 -5.78
N VAL A 118 -1.08 20.35 -6.80
CA VAL A 118 -1.63 19.23 -7.59
C VAL A 118 -0.50 18.44 -8.28
N ALA A 119 0.47 19.12 -8.89
CA ALA A 119 1.63 18.45 -9.49
C ALA A 119 2.42 17.61 -8.48
N ARG A 120 2.65 18.11 -7.25
CA ARG A 120 3.30 17.32 -6.19
C ARG A 120 2.46 16.11 -5.77
N LEU A 121 1.14 16.26 -5.71
CA LEU A 121 0.24 15.15 -5.38
C LEU A 121 0.26 14.05 -6.44
N CYS A 122 0.39 14.40 -7.72
CA CYS A 122 0.58 13.45 -8.82
C CYS A 122 1.80 12.54 -8.62
N GLU A 123 2.82 13.02 -7.90
CA GLU A 123 4.03 12.24 -7.62
C GLU A 123 3.95 11.46 -6.32
N GLN A 124 3.13 11.87 -5.35
CA GLN A 124 3.21 11.41 -3.96
C GLN A 124 1.97 10.67 -3.46
N HIS A 125 0.81 10.87 -4.09
CA HIS A 125 -0.48 10.40 -3.60
C HIS A 125 -1.13 9.43 -4.59
N ASP A 126 -1.52 8.24 -4.11
CA ASP A 126 -1.97 7.14 -4.98
C ASP A 126 -3.22 7.50 -5.80
N ALA A 127 -4.20 8.19 -5.21
CA ALA A 127 -5.35 8.70 -5.97
C ALA A 127 -4.97 9.56 -7.19
N TYR A 128 -3.98 10.44 -7.05
CA TYR A 128 -3.54 11.30 -8.16
C TYR A 128 -2.69 10.51 -9.16
N ARG A 129 -1.87 9.57 -8.70
CA ARG A 129 -1.11 8.65 -9.57
C ARG A 129 -2.04 7.77 -10.41
N TRP A 130 -3.13 7.28 -9.79
CA TRP A 130 -4.16 6.50 -10.46
C TRP A 130 -4.86 7.32 -11.54
N ILE A 131 -5.29 8.55 -11.23
CA ILE A 131 -5.88 9.48 -12.22
C ILE A 131 -4.89 9.77 -13.37
N CYS A 132 -3.60 9.93 -13.08
CA CYS A 132 -2.59 10.15 -14.10
C CYS A 132 -2.36 8.92 -14.99
N GLY A 133 -2.58 7.70 -14.50
CA GLY A 133 -2.40 6.47 -15.29
C GLY A 133 -0.99 6.31 -15.88
N GLY A 134 0.04 6.83 -15.21
CA GLY A 134 1.42 6.85 -15.71
C GLY A 134 1.77 8.03 -16.62
N VAL A 135 0.83 8.91 -16.94
CA VAL A 135 1.09 10.16 -17.67
C VAL A 135 1.75 11.19 -16.74
N SER A 136 2.90 11.73 -17.15
CA SER A 136 3.58 12.79 -16.40
C SER A 136 2.89 14.14 -16.65
N VAL A 137 2.35 14.74 -15.58
CA VAL A 137 1.68 16.04 -15.60
C VAL A 137 2.51 17.04 -14.80
N ASN A 138 2.78 18.21 -15.39
CA ASN A 138 3.53 19.28 -14.73
C ASN A 138 2.62 20.46 -14.35
N TYR A 139 3.11 21.32 -13.45
CA TYR A 139 2.33 22.44 -12.94
C TYR A 139 2.01 23.51 -14.00
N HIS A 140 2.84 23.68 -15.03
CA HIS A 140 2.55 24.63 -16.12
C HIS A 140 1.33 24.16 -16.91
N THR A 141 1.26 22.88 -17.26
CA THR A 141 0.11 22.27 -17.94
C THR A 141 -1.15 22.44 -17.10
N LEU A 142 -1.09 22.13 -15.80
CA LEU A 142 -2.23 22.30 -14.89
C LEU A 142 -2.69 23.75 -14.78
N ALA A 143 -1.76 24.70 -14.65
CA ALA A 143 -2.06 26.12 -14.55
C ALA A 143 -2.68 26.65 -15.85
N SER A 144 -2.09 26.33 -17.00
CA SER A 144 -2.60 26.72 -18.31
C SER A 144 -4.00 26.16 -18.56
N PHE A 145 -4.25 24.90 -18.20
CA PHE A 145 -5.57 24.28 -18.32
C PHE A 145 -6.60 25.03 -17.45
N ARG A 146 -6.29 25.29 -16.18
CA ARG A 146 -7.22 25.98 -15.28
C ARG A 146 -7.57 27.38 -15.75
N VAL A 147 -6.57 28.15 -16.19
CA VAL A 147 -6.79 29.52 -16.70
C VAL A 147 -7.59 29.51 -17.99
N GLY A 148 -7.35 28.54 -18.89
CA GLY A 148 -8.08 28.42 -20.15
C GLY A 148 -9.53 27.94 -20.01
N HIS A 149 -9.88 27.35 -18.86
CA HIS A 149 -11.15 26.62 -18.67
C HIS A 149 -11.81 26.90 -17.31
N VAL A 150 -11.70 28.13 -16.80
CA VAL A 150 -12.28 28.53 -15.51
C VAL A 150 -13.77 28.21 -15.44
N GLU A 151 -14.53 28.50 -16.50
CA GLU A 151 -15.98 28.25 -16.58
C GLU A 151 -16.38 26.77 -16.49
N LEU A 152 -15.44 25.84 -16.76
CA LEU A 152 -15.69 24.41 -16.60
C LEU A 152 -15.33 23.89 -15.19
N LEU A 153 -14.66 24.70 -14.38
CA LEU A 153 -14.06 24.30 -13.10
C LEU A 153 -14.64 25.05 -11.88
N ASP A 154 -15.31 26.19 -12.09
CA ASP A 154 -16.04 26.97 -11.08
C ASP A 154 -17.55 26.63 -11.08
#